data_AF-A0AA37TBZ8-F1
#
_entry.id   AF-A0AA37TBZ8-F1
#
_cell.length_a   1.000
_cell.length_b   1.000
_cell.length_c   1.000
_cell.angle_alpha   90.00
_cell.angle_beta   90.00
_cell.angle_gamma   90.00
#
_symmetry.space_group_name_H-M   'P 1'
#
loop_
_entity.id
_entity.type
_entity.pdbx_description
1 polymer ?
#
loop_
_entity_poly.entity_id
_entity_poly.type
_entity_poly.pdbx_seq_one_letter_code
_entity_poly.pdbx_strand_id
1 'polypeptide(L)'
;MTGATRFVASRTLAGLDAVRTDDRPVIEAYDRLRRILRQHGGEAAAELFAEPVISRSNGAAPARVDWYTNLDGPIRPLADLDPDSAVQLRHRLGAALAALEPVLRDREAGAFTAACLNLAGPSAVLAVGDAPLLVDWGLLPQGLAADERGRVRHYVSTLGAFAPDHLPHPPIGRDDWAARFKPAAPAGQDASPGPRLGVPVRPAWRGGIAPVVAAGIAAALVALSYVPGVLVFPPLPQAVSAESRAFQTAWLDGLRRRRDALAAAEGFACPRLRTELPGLVPQSPAGVRLPADPAAPPAARAAVEPSALPSEAGRPGAPATDGLVDRLERSTVLVLAGDATGSGFFVADDLVVTNRHVVEGASTLMIAGRHAGVAPATLVQVGAPGTLTDFALLRVPPRSGGRPLALAKPGRPLTPVVASGFPGLYLGTDPTFARLRDGDAAASRDLVPVVQTGVVNHLQRYDEAAVTLVLHGAEIAPGNSGGPLVDYCGRVVGVNAFGRTDDRMPVTARYALGADGLAAFLARAGVTAAVDDRPCDLQATPRPAATAAAEPAEAAATPPAPAPAAPAGQTAPRPDARTAPRPGRDARPPAR
;
A
#
# COMPACT_ATOMS: atom_id res chain seq x y z
N MET A 1 -11.44 8.15 29.35
CA MET A 1 -10.67 8.10 28.11
C MET A 1 -11.39 7.17 27.15
N THR A 2 -12.06 7.70 26.15
CA THR A 2 -12.71 6.92 25.09
C THR A 2 -11.65 6.58 24.05
N GLY A 3 -11.21 5.32 24.00
CA GLY A 3 -10.28 4.85 22.98
C GLY A 3 -10.86 5.08 21.58
N ALA A 4 -10.06 5.61 20.66
CA ALA A 4 -10.47 5.80 19.28
C ALA A 4 -10.45 4.44 18.57
N THR A 5 -11.59 3.99 18.06
CA THR A 5 -11.66 2.79 17.22
C THR A 5 -10.88 3.02 15.93
N ARG A 6 -9.87 2.19 15.69
CA ARG A 6 -8.94 2.27 14.55
C ARG A 6 -9.37 1.27 13.48
N PHE A 7 -9.43 1.70 12.22
CA PHE A 7 -9.62 0.78 11.08
C PHE A 7 -8.40 -0.15 10.93
N VAL A 8 -8.68 -1.43 10.66
CA VAL A 8 -7.69 -2.52 10.60
C VAL A 8 -7.62 -3.12 9.19
N ALA A 9 -8.77 -3.55 8.66
CA ALA A 9 -8.87 -4.25 7.39
C ALA A 9 -10.29 -4.10 6.81
N SER A 10 -10.44 -4.31 5.50
CA SER A 10 -11.75 -4.39 4.83
C SER A 10 -11.82 -5.67 4.00
N ARG A 11 -12.93 -6.40 4.08
CA ARG A 11 -13.14 -7.66 3.37
C ARG A 11 -14.50 -7.69 2.69
N THR A 12 -14.49 -8.02 1.40
CA THR A 12 -15.73 -8.34 0.66
C THR A 12 -16.15 -9.79 0.96
N LEU A 13 -17.42 -10.01 1.28
CA LEU A 13 -18.01 -11.33 1.59
C LEU A 13 -18.29 -12.18 0.34
N ALA A 14 -17.79 -11.79 -0.83
CA ALA A 14 -17.89 -12.59 -2.05
C ALA A 14 -17.05 -13.87 -1.91
N GLY A 15 -17.68 -15.04 -2.09
CA GLY A 15 -17.03 -16.34 -1.92
C GLY A 15 -16.76 -16.74 -0.46
N LEU A 16 -17.40 -16.08 0.52
CA LEU A 16 -17.33 -16.42 1.93
C LEU A 16 -18.73 -16.76 2.48
N ASP A 17 -18.84 -17.87 3.21
CA ASP A 17 -20.01 -18.25 3.99
C ASP A 17 -19.84 -17.76 5.43
N ALA A 18 -20.85 -17.06 5.97
CA ALA A 18 -20.87 -16.69 7.37
C ALA A 18 -21.33 -17.86 8.24
N VAL A 19 -20.53 -18.21 9.25
CA VAL A 19 -20.84 -19.29 10.21
C VAL A 19 -22.04 -18.90 11.06
N ARG A 20 -22.97 -19.85 11.26
CA ARG A 20 -24.22 -19.62 11.98
C ARG A 20 -24.31 -20.44 13.27
N THR A 21 -24.98 -19.85 14.25
CA THR A 21 -25.47 -20.53 15.46
C THR A 21 -26.87 -20.03 15.75
N ASP A 22 -27.81 -20.91 16.09
CA ASP A 22 -29.22 -20.55 16.32
C ASP A 22 -29.79 -19.72 15.14
N ASP A 23 -29.52 -20.20 13.92
CA ASP A 23 -29.81 -19.59 12.60
C ASP A 23 -29.25 -18.18 12.33
N ARG A 24 -28.51 -17.57 13.25
CA ARG A 24 -27.91 -16.23 13.09
C ARG A 24 -26.42 -16.29 12.75
N PRO A 25 -25.93 -15.47 11.80
CA PRO A 25 -24.49 -15.33 11.56
C PRO A 25 -23.76 -14.83 12.81
N VAL A 26 -22.69 -15.50 13.23
CA VAL A 26 -22.00 -15.16 14.47
C VAL A 26 -21.29 -13.80 14.38
N ILE A 27 -20.84 -13.44 13.18
CA ILE A 27 -20.22 -12.13 12.86
C ILE A 27 -21.14 -10.94 13.14
N GLU A 28 -22.46 -11.11 13.09
CA GLU A 28 -23.43 -10.04 13.41
C GLU A 28 -23.61 -9.82 14.92
N ALA A 29 -23.01 -10.66 15.77
CA ALA A 29 -23.25 -10.69 17.21
C ALA A 29 -22.02 -10.28 18.05
N TYR A 30 -21.20 -9.34 17.55
CA TYR A 30 -19.97 -8.89 18.22
C TYR A 30 -20.18 -8.43 19.67
N ASP A 31 -21.22 -7.65 19.97
CA ASP A 31 -21.54 -7.23 21.34
C ASP A 31 -21.81 -8.41 22.29
N ARG A 32 -22.36 -9.52 21.77
CA ARG A 32 -22.54 -10.75 22.54
C ARG A 32 -21.20 -11.41 22.81
N LEU A 33 -20.35 -11.53 21.78
CA LEU A 33 -19.00 -12.09 21.88
C LEU A 33 -18.15 -11.32 22.89
N ARG A 34 -18.01 -10.00 22.72
CA ARG A 34 -17.23 -9.12 23.60
C ARG A 34 -17.69 -9.19 25.06
N ARG A 35 -19.00 -9.28 25.31
CA ARG A 35 -19.56 -9.42 26.67
C ARG A 35 -19.23 -10.77 27.30
N ILE A 36 -19.43 -11.87 26.56
CA ILE A 36 -19.10 -13.23 27.00
C ILE A 36 -17.61 -13.33 27.36
N LEU A 37 -16.74 -12.81 26.48
CA LEU A 37 -15.29 -12.84 26.65
C LEU A 37 -14.84 -12.01 27.86
N ARG A 38 -15.35 -10.78 28.03
CA ARG A 38 -15.06 -9.98 29.24
C ARG A 38 -15.50 -10.68 30.54
N GLN A 39 -16.65 -11.34 30.53
CA GLN A 39 -17.20 -12.01 31.71
C GLN A 39 -16.45 -13.29 32.12
N HIS A 40 -15.91 -14.05 31.16
CA HIS A 40 -15.38 -15.40 31.42
C HIS A 40 -13.91 -15.61 31.02
N GLY A 41 -13.36 -14.80 30.12
CA GLY A 41 -11.97 -14.85 29.65
C GLY A 41 -11.14 -13.59 29.94
N GLY A 42 -11.76 -12.53 30.49
CA GLY A 42 -11.10 -11.25 30.82
C GLY A 42 -10.91 -10.31 29.63
N GLU A 43 -10.29 -9.15 29.88
CA GLU A 43 -10.19 -8.07 28.89
C GLU A 43 -9.30 -8.45 27.69
N ALA A 44 -8.16 -9.11 27.92
CA ALA A 44 -7.27 -9.57 26.85
C ALA A 44 -7.93 -10.58 25.90
N ALA A 45 -8.87 -11.40 26.38
CA ALA A 45 -9.67 -12.28 25.53
C ALA A 45 -10.68 -11.49 24.68
N ALA A 46 -11.24 -10.41 25.22
CA ALA A 46 -12.20 -9.55 24.51
C ALA A 46 -11.53 -8.66 23.46
N GLU A 47 -10.28 -8.25 23.66
CA GLU A 47 -9.47 -7.49 22.70
C GLU A 47 -8.91 -8.34 21.55
N LEU A 48 -8.92 -9.67 21.68
CA LEU A 48 -8.48 -10.60 20.64
C LEU A 48 -9.31 -10.52 19.35
N PHE A 49 -10.56 -10.04 19.40
CA PHE A 49 -11.47 -10.02 18.25
C PHE A 49 -11.74 -8.59 17.77
N ALA A 50 -11.46 -8.32 16.50
CA ALA A 50 -11.80 -7.06 15.84
C ALA A 50 -13.32 -6.87 15.72
N GLU A 51 -13.76 -5.63 15.79
CA GLU A 51 -15.16 -5.20 15.66
C GLU A 51 -15.58 -5.15 14.17
N PRO A 52 -16.60 -5.93 13.74
CA PRO A 52 -17.10 -5.93 12.36
C PRO A 52 -18.18 -4.87 12.15
N VAL A 53 -17.96 -3.98 11.19
CA VAL A 53 -18.99 -3.09 10.62
C VAL A 53 -19.41 -3.63 9.27
N ILE A 54 -20.64 -4.16 9.17
CA ILE A 54 -21.12 -4.87 7.97
C ILE A 54 -21.92 -3.92 7.08
N SER A 55 -21.36 -3.52 5.95
CA SER A 55 -22.04 -2.74 4.91
C SER A 55 -22.71 -3.65 3.88
N ARG A 56 -24.04 -3.63 3.83
CA ARG A 56 -24.84 -4.35 2.81
C ARG A 56 -25.26 -3.39 1.71
N SER A 57 -25.03 -3.76 0.45
CA SER A 57 -25.54 -2.99 -0.69
C SER A 57 -27.01 -3.33 -0.96
N ASN A 58 -27.71 -2.45 -1.68
CA ASN A 58 -29.12 -2.63 -2.07
C ASN A 58 -29.29 -3.63 -3.26
N GLY A 59 -28.55 -4.74 -3.25
CA GLY A 59 -28.80 -5.91 -4.10
C GLY A 59 -27.89 -6.14 -5.31
N ALA A 60 -26.93 -5.25 -5.60
CA ALA A 60 -26.06 -5.37 -6.78
C ALA A 60 -24.58 -5.68 -6.47
N ALA A 61 -24.09 -5.30 -5.28
CA ALA A 61 -22.72 -5.56 -4.85
C ALA A 61 -22.67 -6.53 -3.65
N PRO A 62 -21.70 -7.45 -3.59
CA PRO A 62 -21.49 -8.30 -2.41
C PRO A 62 -21.27 -7.45 -1.16
N ALA A 63 -21.83 -7.88 -0.03
CA ALA A 63 -21.68 -7.19 1.24
C ALA A 63 -20.19 -7.13 1.67
N ARG A 64 -19.83 -6.10 2.43
CA ARG A 64 -18.48 -5.83 2.92
C ARG A 64 -18.47 -5.81 4.44
N VAL A 65 -17.36 -6.19 5.04
CA VAL A 65 -17.08 -6.01 6.46
C VAL A 65 -15.82 -5.17 6.60
N ASP A 66 -15.92 -4.09 7.37
CA ASP A 66 -14.79 -3.26 7.78
C ASP A 66 -14.48 -3.58 9.25
N TRP A 67 -13.22 -3.88 9.54
CA TRP A 67 -12.75 -4.37 10.83
C TRP A 67 -12.08 -3.26 11.62
N TYR A 68 -12.45 -3.12 12.90
CA TYR A 68 -11.93 -2.08 13.80
C TYR A 68 -11.34 -2.68 15.08
N THR A 69 -10.43 -1.94 15.73
CA THR A 69 -9.87 -2.31 17.05
C THR A 69 -9.69 -1.11 17.95
N ASN A 70 -9.60 -1.36 19.26
CA ASN A 70 -9.22 -0.37 20.27
C ASN A 70 -7.74 -0.51 20.70
N LEU A 71 -7.02 -1.51 20.17
CA LEU A 71 -5.60 -1.72 20.43
C LEU A 71 -4.75 -0.63 19.76
N ASP A 72 -3.75 -0.13 20.48
CA ASP A 72 -2.79 0.84 19.96
C ASP A 72 -1.50 0.16 19.48
N GLY A 73 -1.00 0.61 18.32
CA GLY A 73 0.26 0.15 17.74
C GLY A 73 0.21 0.04 16.20
N PRO A 74 1.36 -0.23 15.56
CA PRO A 74 1.41 -0.53 14.14
C PRO A 74 0.70 -1.87 13.84
N ILE A 75 -0.20 -1.85 12.85
CA ILE A 75 -0.92 -3.04 12.38
C ILE A 75 -0.05 -3.76 11.36
N ARG A 76 0.29 -5.02 11.61
CA ARG A 76 1.17 -5.84 10.77
C ARG A 76 0.64 -7.27 10.66
N PRO A 77 0.51 -7.86 9.45
CA PRO A 77 0.29 -9.29 9.29
C PRO A 77 1.39 -10.12 9.96
N LEU A 78 1.05 -11.32 10.47
CA LEU A 78 2.04 -12.25 11.05
C LEU A 78 3.18 -12.62 10.09
N ALA A 79 2.95 -12.55 8.77
CA ALA A 79 3.96 -12.80 7.74
C ALA A 79 5.00 -11.67 7.60
N ASP A 80 4.66 -10.45 8.02
CA ASP A 80 5.49 -9.24 7.87
C ASP A 80 6.27 -8.89 9.15
N LEU A 81 6.16 -9.74 10.18
CA LEU A 81 6.95 -9.62 11.40
C LEU A 81 8.35 -10.21 11.23
N ASP A 82 9.34 -9.63 11.88
CA ASP A 82 10.64 -10.27 12.06
C ASP A 82 10.50 -11.58 12.85
N PRO A 83 11.46 -12.53 12.74
CA PRO A 83 11.31 -13.86 13.33
C PRO A 83 11.05 -13.87 14.84
N ASP A 84 11.66 -12.95 15.60
CA ASP A 84 11.51 -12.89 17.05
C ASP A 84 10.14 -12.33 17.43
N SER A 85 9.70 -11.22 16.83
CA SER A 85 8.33 -10.70 16.99
C SER A 85 7.28 -11.72 16.56
N ALA A 86 7.53 -12.48 15.50
CA ALA A 86 6.62 -13.52 15.03
C ALA A 86 6.48 -14.66 16.05
N VAL A 87 7.59 -15.11 16.65
CA VAL A 87 7.56 -16.13 17.72
C VAL A 87 6.83 -15.59 18.96
N GLN A 88 7.06 -14.34 19.35
CA GLN A 88 6.34 -13.71 20.47
C GLN A 88 4.84 -13.58 20.21
N LEU A 89 4.42 -13.16 19.03
CA LEU A 89 3.00 -13.08 18.67
C LEU A 89 2.34 -14.47 18.70
N ARG A 90 3.01 -15.50 18.17
CA ARG A 90 2.53 -16.88 18.20
C ARG A 90 2.33 -17.39 19.63
N HIS A 91 3.29 -17.13 20.52
CA HIS A 91 3.17 -17.49 21.94
C HIS A 91 2.01 -16.74 22.62
N ARG A 92 1.87 -15.43 22.38
CA ARG A 92 0.78 -14.61 22.92
C ARG A 92 -0.59 -15.07 22.40
N LEU A 93 -0.71 -15.41 21.11
CA LEU A 93 -1.93 -15.94 20.52
C LEU A 93 -2.28 -17.32 21.09
N GLY A 94 -1.31 -18.23 21.23
CA GLY A 94 -1.56 -19.54 21.85
C GLY A 94 -2.01 -19.43 23.31
N ALA A 95 -1.41 -18.52 24.08
CA ALA A 95 -1.85 -18.21 25.44
C ALA A 95 -3.26 -17.60 25.49
N ALA A 96 -3.60 -16.71 24.55
CA ALA A 96 -4.94 -16.14 24.44
C ALA A 96 -6.00 -17.20 24.08
N LEU A 97 -5.69 -18.09 23.13
CA LEU A 97 -6.57 -19.22 22.76
C LEU A 97 -6.74 -20.22 23.92
N ALA A 98 -5.69 -20.51 24.68
CA ALA A 98 -5.76 -21.33 25.89
C ALA A 98 -6.68 -20.68 26.95
N ALA A 99 -6.62 -19.36 27.13
CA ALA A 99 -7.48 -18.64 28.06
C ALA A 99 -8.98 -18.67 27.68
N LEU A 100 -9.32 -18.96 26.42
CA LEU A 100 -10.72 -19.16 25.99
C LEU A 100 -11.29 -20.52 26.42
N GLU A 101 -10.47 -21.50 26.78
CA GLU A 101 -10.88 -22.88 27.03
C GLU A 101 -12.05 -23.04 28.04
N PRO A 102 -12.13 -22.31 29.17
CA PRO A 102 -13.28 -22.37 30.07
C PRO A 102 -14.57 -21.88 29.40
N VAL A 103 -14.48 -20.82 28.59
CA VAL A 103 -15.60 -20.22 27.84
C VAL A 103 -16.09 -21.17 26.75
N LEU A 104 -15.16 -21.83 26.06
CA LEU A 104 -15.45 -22.77 24.97
C LEU A 104 -16.15 -24.05 25.47
N ARG A 105 -15.97 -24.43 26.74
CA ARG A 105 -16.68 -25.55 27.37
C ARG A 105 -17.97 -25.16 28.09
N ASP A 106 -18.30 -23.87 28.17
CA ASP A 106 -19.56 -23.45 28.77
C ASP A 106 -20.78 -23.90 27.94
N ARG A 107 -21.86 -24.31 28.60
CA ARG A 107 -23.05 -24.88 27.94
C ARG A 107 -23.93 -23.85 27.24
N GLU A 108 -23.86 -22.58 27.63
CA GLU A 108 -24.68 -21.51 27.07
C GLU A 108 -23.91 -20.69 26.02
N ALA A 109 -22.65 -20.37 26.33
CA ALA A 109 -21.76 -19.52 25.55
C ALA A 109 -20.78 -20.29 24.65
N GLY A 110 -20.46 -21.55 24.95
CA GLY A 110 -19.40 -22.32 24.28
C GLY A 110 -19.63 -22.50 22.79
N ALA A 111 -20.82 -22.95 22.38
CA ALA A 111 -21.14 -23.16 20.97
C ALA A 111 -21.02 -21.88 20.11
N PHE A 112 -21.45 -20.74 20.66
CA PHE A 112 -21.35 -19.44 19.99
C PHE A 112 -19.90 -18.96 19.92
N THR A 113 -19.17 -19.01 21.04
CA THR A 113 -17.77 -18.55 21.13
C THR A 113 -16.85 -19.41 20.25
N ALA A 114 -17.05 -20.72 20.26
CA ALA A 114 -16.27 -21.65 19.45
C ALA A 114 -16.56 -21.49 17.94
N ALA A 115 -17.80 -21.19 17.56
CA ALA A 115 -18.14 -20.89 16.17
C ALA A 115 -17.48 -19.59 15.66
N CYS A 116 -17.20 -18.61 16.53
CA CYS A 116 -16.48 -17.39 16.17
C CYS A 116 -15.00 -17.65 15.82
N LEU A 117 -14.40 -18.76 16.28
CA LEU A 117 -13.00 -19.11 15.97
C LEU A 117 -12.78 -19.67 14.55
N ASN A 118 -13.84 -19.79 13.73
CA ASN A 118 -13.69 -20.02 12.30
C ASN A 118 -13.20 -18.73 11.62
N LEU A 119 -12.06 -18.78 10.92
CA LEU A 119 -11.48 -17.63 10.21
C LEU A 119 -11.54 -17.83 8.70
N ALA A 120 -11.72 -16.75 7.91
CA ALA A 120 -11.76 -16.85 6.45
C ALA A 120 -10.46 -17.38 5.81
N GLY A 121 -9.29 -17.15 6.44
CA GLY A 121 -8.00 -17.58 5.91
C GLY A 121 -6.81 -17.24 6.83
N PRO A 122 -5.57 -17.64 6.47
CA PRO A 122 -4.38 -17.46 7.32
C PRO A 122 -4.02 -15.99 7.61
N SER A 123 -4.38 -15.08 6.71
CA SER A 123 -4.19 -13.63 6.85
C SER A 123 -5.07 -12.98 7.92
N ALA A 124 -6.03 -13.72 8.49
CA ALA A 124 -6.93 -13.27 9.54
C ALA A 124 -6.24 -13.00 10.89
N VAL A 125 -4.97 -13.41 11.05
CA VAL A 125 -4.16 -13.20 12.26
C VAL A 125 -3.21 -12.01 12.05
N LEU A 126 -3.47 -10.93 12.76
CA LEU A 126 -2.69 -9.69 12.72
C LEU A 126 -2.02 -9.41 14.07
N ALA A 127 -0.94 -8.63 14.04
CA ALA A 127 -0.37 -7.98 15.21
C ALA A 127 -0.78 -6.50 15.22
N VAL A 128 -1.19 -6.00 16.38
CA VAL A 128 -1.36 -4.56 16.63
C VAL A 128 -0.35 -4.17 17.70
N GLY A 129 0.75 -3.57 17.26
CA GLY A 129 1.97 -3.44 18.06
C GLY A 129 2.50 -4.81 18.46
N ASP A 130 2.18 -5.19 19.69
CA ASP A 130 2.63 -6.40 20.40
C ASP A 130 1.49 -7.42 20.63
N ALA A 131 0.22 -7.02 20.46
CA ALA A 131 -0.95 -7.83 20.76
C ALA A 131 -1.49 -8.57 19.52
N PRO A 132 -1.93 -9.84 19.64
CA PRO A 132 -2.60 -10.55 18.56
C PRO A 132 -4.05 -10.05 18.38
N LEU A 133 -4.48 -9.93 17.14
CA LEU A 133 -5.84 -9.55 16.76
C LEU A 133 -6.36 -10.47 15.64
N LEU A 134 -7.59 -10.94 15.80
CA LEU A 134 -8.32 -11.73 14.82
C LEU A 134 -9.30 -10.84 14.05
N VAL A 135 -9.11 -10.77 12.74
CA VAL A 135 -10.09 -10.26 11.76
C VAL A 135 -10.73 -11.43 11.01
N ASP A 136 -11.68 -11.19 10.12
CA ASP A 136 -12.32 -12.21 9.28
C ASP A 136 -12.86 -13.44 10.06
N TRP A 137 -13.26 -13.21 11.32
CA TRP A 137 -13.76 -14.22 12.23
C TRP A 137 -15.25 -14.48 12.04
N GLY A 138 -15.70 -15.70 12.33
CA GLY A 138 -17.05 -16.15 12.02
C GLY A 138 -17.32 -16.36 10.52
N LEU A 139 -16.28 -16.45 9.69
CA LEU A 139 -16.36 -16.62 8.24
C LEU A 139 -15.57 -17.87 7.80
N LEU A 140 -16.02 -18.51 6.72
CA LEU A 140 -15.32 -19.60 6.04
C LEU A 140 -15.37 -19.39 4.51
N PRO A 141 -14.39 -19.86 3.73
CA PRO A 141 -14.53 -19.94 2.28
C PRO A 141 -15.75 -20.77 1.85
N GLN A 142 -16.42 -20.34 0.78
CA GLN A 142 -17.69 -20.89 0.35
C GLN A 142 -17.66 -22.42 0.16
N GLY A 143 -18.66 -23.10 0.71
CA GLY A 143 -18.81 -24.56 0.66
C GLY A 143 -18.11 -25.33 1.78
N LEU A 144 -17.13 -24.74 2.49
CA LEU A 144 -16.49 -25.40 3.64
C LEU A 144 -17.42 -25.58 4.84
N ALA A 145 -18.49 -24.80 4.94
CA ALA A 145 -19.55 -25.04 5.93
C ALA A 145 -20.15 -26.46 5.81
N ALA A 146 -20.18 -27.06 4.61
CA ALA A 146 -20.66 -28.43 4.43
C ALA A 146 -19.56 -29.51 4.53
N ASP A 147 -18.30 -29.21 4.18
CA ASP A 147 -17.19 -30.18 4.18
C ASP A 147 -16.39 -30.18 5.49
N GLU A 148 -16.66 -31.12 6.40
CA GLU A 148 -15.92 -31.26 7.66
C GLU A 148 -14.41 -31.53 7.46
N ARG A 149 -14.03 -32.37 6.49
CA ARG A 149 -12.61 -32.66 6.21
C ARG A 149 -11.90 -31.43 5.65
N GLY A 150 -12.62 -30.64 4.87
CA GLY A 150 -12.24 -29.30 4.46
C GLY A 150 -12.00 -28.38 5.64
N ARG A 151 -12.95 -28.25 6.58
CA ARG A 151 -12.81 -27.42 7.78
C ARG A 151 -11.60 -27.82 8.64
N VAL A 152 -11.34 -29.11 8.84
CA VAL A 152 -10.15 -29.56 9.58
C VAL A 152 -8.86 -29.07 8.92
N ARG A 153 -8.71 -29.24 7.60
CA ARG A 153 -7.52 -28.76 6.87
C ARG A 153 -7.39 -27.23 6.92
N HIS A 154 -8.51 -26.53 6.75
CA HIS A 154 -8.57 -25.07 6.80
C HIS A 154 -8.26 -24.51 8.20
N TYR A 155 -8.68 -25.21 9.26
CA TYR A 155 -8.31 -24.90 10.63
C TYR A 155 -6.81 -25.06 10.87
N VAL A 156 -6.21 -26.17 10.41
CA VAL A 156 -4.76 -26.40 10.51
C VAL A 156 -3.95 -25.30 9.79
N SER A 157 -4.43 -24.79 8.66
CA SER A 157 -3.79 -23.65 7.97
C SER A 157 -4.14 -22.27 8.56
N THR A 158 -4.99 -22.17 9.59
CA THR A 158 -5.38 -20.92 10.25
C THR A 158 -4.97 -20.93 11.72
N LEU A 159 -5.89 -21.19 12.66
CA LEU A 159 -5.61 -21.16 14.10
C LEU A 159 -4.93 -22.43 14.63
N GLY A 160 -5.01 -23.56 13.91
CA GLY A 160 -4.50 -24.84 14.38
C GLY A 160 -2.98 -24.90 14.58
N ALA A 161 -2.21 -23.94 14.03
CA ALA A 161 -0.77 -23.80 14.28
C ALA A 161 -0.44 -23.02 15.56
N PHE A 162 -1.45 -22.49 16.27
CA PHE A 162 -1.30 -21.67 17.48
C PHE A 162 -2.16 -22.18 18.65
N ALA A 163 -3.27 -22.85 18.35
CA ALA A 163 -4.15 -23.44 19.36
C ALA A 163 -3.46 -24.61 20.09
N PRO A 164 -3.65 -24.74 21.42
CA PRO A 164 -3.24 -25.93 22.16
C PRO A 164 -3.81 -27.24 21.60
N ASP A 165 -3.03 -28.32 21.64
CA ASP A 165 -3.39 -29.64 21.07
C ASP A 165 -4.71 -30.23 21.61
N HIS A 166 -5.11 -29.84 22.83
CA HIS A 166 -6.33 -30.32 23.49
C HIS A 166 -7.59 -29.52 23.14
N LEU A 167 -7.48 -28.46 22.33
CA LEU A 167 -8.61 -27.69 21.82
C LEU A 167 -9.07 -28.25 20.46
N PRO A 168 -10.29 -28.80 20.36
CA PRO A 168 -10.80 -29.33 19.10
C PRO A 168 -11.04 -28.20 18.11
N HIS A 169 -10.94 -28.52 16.81
CA HIS A 169 -11.17 -27.55 15.75
C HIS A 169 -12.58 -26.92 15.83
N PRO A 170 -12.74 -25.62 15.46
CA PRO A 170 -13.96 -24.86 15.61
C PRO A 170 -15.21 -25.58 15.07
N PRO A 171 -16.28 -25.70 15.88
CA PRO A 171 -17.55 -26.26 15.44
C PRO A 171 -18.34 -25.28 14.60
N ILE A 172 -19.33 -25.80 13.89
CA ILE A 172 -20.33 -25.02 13.16
C ILE A 172 -21.75 -25.31 13.71
N GLY A 173 -22.12 -24.61 14.78
CA GLY A 173 -23.42 -24.78 15.44
C GLY A 173 -23.37 -25.61 16.72
N ARG A 174 -24.54 -25.76 17.37
CA ARG A 174 -24.66 -26.39 18.70
C ARG A 174 -24.42 -27.90 18.69
N ASP A 175 -24.91 -28.62 17.69
CA ASP A 175 -24.80 -30.09 17.66
C ASP A 175 -23.35 -30.52 17.44
N ASP A 176 -22.65 -29.83 16.54
CA ASP A 176 -21.22 -30.03 16.27
C ASP A 176 -20.36 -29.66 17.49
N TRP A 177 -20.70 -28.57 18.19
CA TRP A 177 -20.08 -28.23 19.48
C TRP A 177 -20.35 -29.32 20.53
N ALA A 178 -21.57 -29.80 20.68
CA ALA A 178 -21.95 -30.81 21.66
C ALA A 178 -21.29 -32.17 21.40
N ALA A 179 -20.99 -32.50 20.13
CA ALA A 179 -20.22 -33.68 19.78
C ALA A 179 -18.74 -33.58 20.23
N ARG A 180 -18.14 -32.39 20.09
CA ARG A 180 -16.69 -32.15 20.27
C ARG A 180 -16.29 -31.76 21.69
N PHE A 181 -17.15 -31.03 22.41
CA PHE A 181 -16.90 -30.53 23.77
C PHE A 181 -17.65 -31.35 24.85
N LYS A 182 -18.00 -32.61 24.54
CA LYS A 182 -18.53 -33.57 25.50
C LYS A 182 -17.62 -33.65 26.74
N PRO A 183 -18.16 -33.56 27.97
CA PRO A 183 -17.43 -33.97 29.16
C PRO A 183 -16.99 -35.43 28.98
N ALA A 184 -15.74 -35.74 29.34
CA ALA A 184 -15.27 -37.12 29.35
C ALA A 184 -16.23 -37.97 30.18
N ALA A 185 -16.76 -39.04 29.59
CA ALA A 185 -17.52 -40.02 30.35
C ALA A 185 -16.61 -40.58 31.46
N PRO A 186 -17.11 -40.74 32.71
CA PRO A 186 -16.33 -41.42 33.73
C PRO A 186 -15.98 -42.81 33.23
N ALA A 187 -14.69 -43.15 33.25
CA ALA A 187 -14.20 -44.39 32.68
C ALA A 187 -14.84 -45.60 33.38
N GLY A 188 -15.45 -46.48 32.58
CA GLY A 188 -15.85 -47.85 32.92
C GLY A 188 -16.40 -48.10 34.32
N GLN A 189 -17.73 -48.07 34.45
CA GLN A 189 -18.40 -49.01 35.36
C GLN A 189 -19.11 -50.06 34.52
N ASP A 190 -18.48 -51.23 34.40
CA ASP A 190 -19.14 -52.43 33.89
C ASP A 190 -20.39 -52.73 34.72
N ALA A 191 -21.50 -52.99 34.03
CA ALA A 191 -22.76 -53.28 34.67
C ALA A 191 -22.72 -54.66 35.33
N SER A 192 -22.66 -54.70 36.66
CA SER A 192 -23.04 -55.85 37.47
C SER A 192 -24.07 -55.43 38.53
N PRO A 193 -25.25 -56.06 38.60
CA PRO A 193 -26.31 -55.65 39.53
C PRO A 193 -26.01 -56.14 40.96
N GLY A 194 -25.40 -55.28 41.78
CA GLY A 194 -25.24 -55.44 43.23
C GLY A 194 -26.30 -54.65 44.03
N PRO A 195 -26.62 -55.04 45.28
CA PRO A 195 -27.90 -54.69 45.91
C PRO A 195 -28.01 -53.22 46.36
N ARG A 196 -29.24 -52.69 46.24
CA ARG A 196 -29.61 -51.36 46.77
C ARG A 196 -29.63 -51.39 48.30
N LEU A 197 -28.59 -50.82 48.93
CA LEU A 197 -28.61 -50.44 50.35
C LEU A 197 -29.09 -48.99 50.47
N GLY A 198 -30.35 -48.81 50.87
CA GLY A 198 -30.87 -47.50 51.24
C GLY A 198 -30.27 -47.04 52.56
N VAL A 199 -29.70 -45.83 52.59
CA VAL A 199 -29.23 -45.16 53.81
C VAL A 199 -29.93 -43.80 53.89
N PRO A 200 -30.51 -43.42 55.04
CA PRO A 200 -31.54 -42.38 55.07
C PRO A 200 -30.99 -40.96 55.03
N VAL A 201 -31.76 -40.06 54.40
CA VAL A 201 -31.59 -38.62 54.55
C VAL A 201 -31.80 -38.23 56.01
N ARG A 202 -30.82 -37.55 56.62
CA ARG A 202 -31.00 -36.78 57.86
C ARG A 202 -30.42 -35.37 57.70
N PRO A 203 -30.99 -34.36 58.41
CA PRO A 203 -31.01 -33.00 57.88
C PRO A 203 -29.90 -32.08 58.40
N ALA A 204 -29.67 -31.01 57.62
CA ALA A 204 -29.26 -29.68 58.04
C ALA A 204 -28.22 -29.57 59.18
N TRP A 205 -26.95 -29.41 58.82
CA TRP A 205 -25.98 -28.78 59.71
C TRP A 205 -26.32 -27.29 59.93
N ARG A 206 -26.22 -26.87 61.19
CA ARG A 206 -26.66 -25.53 61.63
C ARG A 206 -25.70 -24.44 61.15
N GLY A 207 -26.26 -23.32 60.67
CA GLY A 207 -25.48 -22.12 60.38
C GLY A 207 -24.79 -21.58 61.63
N GLY A 208 -23.48 -21.32 61.53
CA GLY A 208 -22.67 -20.77 62.63
C GLY A 208 -21.18 -21.08 62.53
N ILE A 209 -20.81 -22.23 61.97
CA ILE A 209 -19.41 -22.71 61.95
C ILE A 209 -18.62 -22.14 60.75
N ALA A 210 -19.27 -21.96 59.59
CA ALA A 210 -18.63 -21.47 58.36
C ALA A 210 -17.85 -20.14 58.49
N PRO A 211 -18.37 -19.05 59.12
CA PRO A 211 -17.61 -17.79 59.23
C PRO A 211 -16.40 -17.91 60.16
N VAL A 212 -16.45 -18.78 61.18
CA VAL A 212 -15.33 -19.02 62.10
C VAL A 212 -14.21 -19.78 61.39
N VAL A 213 -14.56 -20.78 60.57
CA VAL A 213 -13.58 -21.52 59.74
C VAL A 213 -12.94 -20.61 58.69
N ALA A 214 -13.73 -19.76 58.01
CA ALA A 214 -13.21 -18.80 57.03
C ALA A 214 -12.24 -17.77 57.67
N ALA A 215 -12.60 -17.23 58.84
CA ALA A 215 -11.72 -16.33 59.60
C ALA A 215 -10.42 -17.01 60.06
N GLY A 216 -10.50 -18.29 60.50
CA GLY A 216 -9.33 -19.08 60.86
C GLY A 216 -8.37 -19.33 59.69
N ILE A 217 -8.90 -19.64 58.50
CA ILE A 217 -8.10 -19.81 57.27
C ILE A 217 -7.44 -18.49 56.86
N ALA A 218 -8.16 -17.37 56.91
CA ALA A 218 -7.60 -16.05 56.61
C ALA A 218 -6.48 -15.67 57.58
N ALA A 219 -6.67 -15.88 58.89
CA ALA A 219 -5.63 -15.65 59.89
C ALA A 219 -4.40 -16.54 59.69
N ALA A 220 -4.59 -17.81 59.31
CA ALA A 220 -3.48 -18.73 59.01
C ALA A 220 -2.68 -18.29 57.76
N LEU A 221 -3.35 -17.82 56.71
CA LEU A 221 -2.68 -17.31 55.50
C LEU A 221 -1.90 -16.01 55.76
N VAL A 222 -2.44 -15.12 56.61
CA VAL A 222 -1.72 -13.92 57.06
C VAL A 222 -0.54 -14.29 57.95
N ALA A 223 -0.68 -15.24 58.88
CA ALA A 223 0.45 -15.72 59.68
C ALA A 223 1.56 -16.34 58.80
N LEU A 224 1.17 -17.06 57.74
CA LEU A 224 2.10 -17.68 56.79
C LEU A 224 2.91 -16.64 55.98
N SER A 225 2.32 -15.48 55.63
CA SER A 225 3.03 -14.42 54.91
C SER A 225 4.01 -13.61 55.76
N TYR A 226 3.91 -13.70 57.09
CA TYR A 226 4.90 -13.12 58.03
C TYR A 226 6.05 -14.08 58.38
N VAL A 227 6.06 -15.33 57.89
CA VAL A 227 7.21 -16.25 58.05
C VAL A 227 8.33 -15.85 57.07
N PRO A 228 9.52 -15.43 57.55
CA PRO A 228 10.62 -15.05 56.67
C PRO A 228 11.06 -16.24 55.82
N GLY A 229 11.03 -16.08 54.49
CA GLY A 229 11.41 -17.14 53.54
C GLY A 229 10.26 -17.94 52.92
N VAL A 230 8.99 -17.62 53.18
CA VAL A 230 7.86 -18.22 52.43
C VAL A 230 7.57 -17.49 51.11
N LEU A 231 7.94 -16.20 51.01
CA LEU A 231 7.94 -15.43 49.77
C LEU A 231 9.36 -15.32 49.18
N VAL A 232 9.99 -16.47 48.89
CA VAL A 232 11.22 -16.50 48.08
C VAL A 232 10.83 -16.28 46.63
N PHE A 233 11.04 -15.06 46.14
CA PHE A 233 11.15 -14.82 44.71
C PHE A 233 12.27 -15.71 44.14
N PRO A 234 12.06 -16.43 43.03
CA PRO A 234 13.13 -17.18 42.40
C PRO A 234 14.25 -16.19 42.02
N PRO A 235 15.51 -16.44 42.39
CA PRO A 235 16.60 -15.57 41.96
C PRO A 235 16.67 -15.58 40.44
N LEU A 236 16.82 -14.39 39.84
CA LEU A 236 17.06 -14.25 38.40
C LEU A 236 18.22 -15.18 37.99
N PRO A 237 18.08 -15.99 36.92
CA PRO A 237 19.05 -17.01 36.58
C PRO A 237 20.37 -16.38 36.14
N GLN A 238 21.33 -16.26 37.07
CA GLN A 238 22.68 -15.74 36.81
C GLN A 238 23.62 -16.76 36.15
N ALA A 239 23.09 -17.89 35.67
CA ALA A 239 23.83 -18.84 34.86
C ALA A 239 23.21 -18.90 33.45
N VAL A 240 23.86 -18.24 32.49
CA VAL A 240 23.61 -18.49 31.06
C VAL A 240 23.88 -19.98 30.81
N SER A 241 22.82 -20.73 30.49
CA SER A 241 22.89 -22.19 30.34
C SER A 241 23.92 -22.56 29.27
N ALA A 242 24.43 -23.80 29.31
CA ALA A 242 25.36 -24.27 28.30
C ALA A 242 24.76 -24.14 26.88
N GLU A 243 23.45 -24.37 26.76
CA GLU A 243 22.69 -24.18 25.52
C GLU A 243 22.57 -22.70 25.13
N SER A 244 22.27 -21.78 26.05
CA SER A 244 22.21 -20.35 25.73
C SER A 244 23.57 -19.79 25.29
N ARG A 245 24.68 -20.28 25.88
CA ARG A 245 26.04 -19.97 25.40
C ARG A 245 26.32 -20.60 24.04
N ALA A 246 25.96 -21.86 23.83
CA ALA A 246 26.12 -22.54 22.54
C ALA A 246 25.34 -21.83 21.42
N PHE A 247 24.11 -21.39 21.71
CA PHE A 247 23.26 -20.60 20.81
C PHE A 247 23.90 -19.25 20.50
N GLN A 248 24.37 -18.50 21.51
CA GLN A 248 25.08 -17.24 21.29
C GLN A 248 26.34 -17.42 20.43
N THR A 249 27.13 -18.47 20.64
CA THR A 249 28.29 -18.77 19.79
C THR A 249 27.89 -19.16 18.37
N ALA A 250 26.88 -20.02 18.19
CA ALA A 250 26.39 -20.42 16.87
C ALA A 250 25.80 -19.24 16.08
N TRP A 251 25.14 -18.31 16.77
CA TRP A 251 24.62 -17.05 16.23
C TRP A 251 25.75 -16.12 15.78
N LEU A 252 26.73 -15.86 16.66
CA LEU A 252 27.93 -15.07 16.33
C LEU A 252 28.71 -15.66 15.15
N ASP A 253 28.87 -16.97 15.09
CA ASP A 253 29.55 -17.63 13.99
C ASP A 253 28.71 -17.66 12.70
N GLY A 254 27.38 -17.68 12.81
CA GLY A 254 26.47 -17.46 11.69
C GLY A 254 26.61 -16.05 11.09
N LEU A 255 26.65 -15.03 11.94
CA LEU A 255 26.87 -13.63 11.54
C LEU A 255 28.27 -13.44 10.94
N ARG A 256 29.31 -14.03 11.52
CA ARG A 256 30.68 -14.02 10.97
C ARG A 256 30.73 -14.68 9.59
N ARG A 257 30.21 -15.90 9.44
CA ARG A 257 30.12 -16.59 8.13
C ARG A 257 29.38 -15.75 7.09
N ARG A 258 28.30 -15.05 7.48
CA ARG A 258 27.53 -14.20 6.56
C ARG A 258 28.26 -12.92 6.18
N ARG A 259 28.96 -12.27 7.12
CA ARG A 259 29.89 -11.15 6.86
C ARG A 259 31.01 -11.59 5.91
N ASP A 260 31.63 -12.73 6.18
CA ASP A 260 32.78 -13.20 5.41
C ASP A 260 32.37 -13.65 4.00
N ALA A 261 31.18 -14.23 3.85
CA ALA A 261 30.57 -14.52 2.54
C ALA A 261 30.23 -13.24 1.75
N LEU A 262 29.74 -12.19 2.42
CA LEU A 262 29.49 -10.89 1.78
C LEU A 262 30.79 -10.20 1.35
N ALA A 263 31.82 -10.19 2.20
CA ALA A 263 33.14 -9.66 1.87
C ALA A 263 33.80 -10.43 0.70
N ALA A 264 33.64 -11.75 0.65
CA ALA A 264 34.08 -12.57 -0.48
C ALA A 264 33.30 -12.25 -1.77
N ALA A 265 31.99 -11.96 -1.67
CA ALA A 265 31.17 -11.55 -2.81
C ALA A 265 31.56 -10.17 -3.36
N GLU A 266 31.83 -9.19 -2.49
CA GLU A 266 32.38 -7.88 -2.88
C GLU A 266 33.73 -8.03 -3.62
N GLY A 267 34.62 -8.88 -3.09
CA GLY A 267 35.92 -9.18 -3.70
C GLY A 267 35.84 -9.87 -5.07
N PHE A 268 34.80 -10.66 -5.33
CA PHE A 268 34.65 -11.38 -6.61
C PHE A 268 33.88 -10.59 -7.67
N ALA A 269 32.92 -9.75 -7.27
CA ALA A 269 32.04 -9.02 -8.19
C ALA A 269 32.61 -7.67 -8.65
N CYS A 270 33.13 -6.84 -7.73
CA CYS A 270 33.51 -5.47 -8.06
C CYS A 270 34.75 -5.35 -8.98
N PRO A 271 35.87 -6.07 -8.75
CA PRO A 271 37.06 -5.91 -9.61
C PRO A 271 36.80 -6.38 -11.05
N ARG A 272 36.07 -7.50 -11.20
CA ARG A 272 35.86 -8.16 -12.49
C ARG A 272 34.95 -7.37 -13.43
N LEU A 273 33.85 -6.83 -12.90
CA LEU A 273 33.02 -5.87 -13.66
C LEU A 273 33.82 -4.63 -14.07
N ARG A 274 34.72 -4.13 -13.20
CA ARG A 274 35.51 -2.92 -13.47
C ARG A 274 36.56 -3.11 -14.58
N THR A 275 37.07 -4.33 -14.76
CA THR A 275 37.97 -4.69 -15.88
C THR A 275 37.25 -5.02 -17.18
N GLU A 276 36.02 -5.56 -17.13
CA GLU A 276 35.31 -6.06 -18.32
C GLU A 276 34.32 -5.04 -18.95
N LEU A 277 34.02 -3.91 -18.28
CA LEU A 277 33.09 -2.87 -18.76
C LEU A 277 33.68 -1.49 -19.22
N PRO A 278 34.86 -1.36 -19.87
CA PRO A 278 35.31 -0.05 -20.38
C PRO A 278 34.42 0.59 -21.47
N GLY A 279 33.53 -0.17 -22.12
CA GLY A 279 32.81 0.26 -23.33
C GLY A 279 31.30 0.47 -23.21
N LEU A 280 30.69 0.25 -22.03
CA LEU A 280 29.22 0.24 -21.86
C LEU A 280 28.66 1.34 -20.97
N VAL A 281 29.50 2.23 -20.45
CA VAL A 281 29.08 3.41 -19.68
C VAL A 281 29.74 4.64 -20.31
N PRO A 282 28.98 5.63 -20.83
CA PRO A 282 29.57 6.90 -21.24
C PRO A 282 30.23 7.55 -20.02
N GLN A 283 31.47 8.04 -20.18
CA GLN A 283 32.17 8.69 -19.07
C GLN A 283 31.34 9.87 -18.57
N SER A 284 31.12 9.93 -17.25
CA SER A 284 30.39 11.03 -16.62
C SER A 284 31.04 12.37 -17.00
N PRO A 285 30.25 13.44 -17.22
CA PRO A 285 30.81 14.77 -17.45
C PRO A 285 31.80 15.14 -16.34
N ALA A 286 32.92 15.75 -16.72
CA ALA A 286 33.96 16.13 -15.76
C ALA A 286 33.39 17.09 -14.70
N GLY A 287 33.29 16.62 -13.46
CA GLY A 287 32.75 17.41 -12.34
C GLY A 287 32.32 16.60 -11.12
N VAL A 288 31.88 15.35 -11.29
CA VAL A 288 31.45 14.51 -10.16
C VAL A 288 32.66 13.95 -9.41
N ARG A 289 33.02 14.60 -8.29
CA ARG A 289 33.92 14.01 -7.28
C ARG A 289 33.10 13.15 -6.32
N LEU A 290 33.45 11.87 -6.20
CA LEU A 290 32.96 11.01 -5.12
C LEU A 290 33.43 11.55 -3.76
N PRO A 291 32.66 11.36 -2.67
CA PRO A 291 33.12 11.66 -1.32
C PRO A 291 34.43 10.92 -1.01
N ALA A 292 35.34 11.58 -0.29
CA ALA A 292 36.60 10.96 0.12
C ALA A 292 36.37 9.82 1.13
N ASP A 293 37.25 8.82 1.08
CA ASP A 293 37.25 7.65 1.94
C ASP A 293 37.29 8.06 3.44
N PRO A 294 36.33 7.61 4.29
CA PRO A 294 36.32 7.95 5.72
C PRO A 294 37.52 7.41 6.50
N ALA A 295 38.36 6.54 5.93
CA ALA A 295 39.59 6.05 6.54
C ALA A 295 40.80 7.00 6.36
N ALA A 296 40.69 8.07 5.56
CA ALA A 296 41.78 9.02 5.38
C ALA A 296 41.94 9.93 6.62
N PRO A 297 43.16 10.10 7.19
CA PRO A 297 43.36 11.03 8.29
C PRO A 297 43.05 12.47 7.85
N PRO A 298 42.44 13.31 8.71
CA PRO A 298 41.97 14.62 8.32
C PRO A 298 43.15 15.55 8.02
N ALA A 299 43.45 15.71 6.73
CA ALA A 299 44.30 16.80 6.26
C ALA A 299 43.67 18.14 6.71
N ALA A 300 44.45 18.97 7.40
CA ALA A 300 43.98 20.23 7.95
C ALA A 300 43.33 21.08 6.85
N ARG A 301 42.05 21.44 7.05
CA ARG A 301 41.34 22.33 6.13
C ARG A 301 42.02 23.69 6.10
N ALA A 302 42.81 23.95 5.06
CA ALA A 302 43.19 25.31 4.72
C ALA A 302 41.90 26.12 4.50
N ALA A 303 41.78 27.27 5.16
CA ALA A 303 40.61 28.12 5.05
C ALA A 303 40.48 28.62 3.62
N VAL A 304 39.38 28.28 2.95
CA VAL A 304 38.98 28.94 1.71
C VAL A 304 38.24 30.21 2.13
N GLU A 305 38.83 31.36 1.85
CA GLU A 305 38.18 32.65 2.09
C GLU A 305 36.89 32.76 1.24
N PRO A 306 35.83 33.41 1.77
CA PRO A 306 34.55 33.48 1.07
C PRO A 306 34.65 34.41 -0.14
N SER A 307 34.90 33.84 -1.32
CA SER A 307 34.78 34.57 -2.58
C SER A 307 33.33 35.05 -2.76
N ALA A 308 33.15 36.37 -2.85
CA ALA A 308 31.83 36.99 -2.94
C ALA A 308 31.08 36.51 -4.20
N LEU A 309 29.82 36.09 -4.00
CA LEU A 309 28.89 35.85 -5.09
C LEU A 309 28.57 37.17 -5.81
N PRO A 310 28.56 37.21 -7.16
CA PRO A 310 28.03 38.34 -7.89
C PRO A 310 26.55 38.55 -7.55
N SER A 311 26.16 39.78 -7.21
CA SER A 311 24.77 40.14 -6.95
C SER A 311 23.92 39.96 -8.22
N GLU A 312 22.79 39.26 -8.14
CA GLU A 312 21.79 39.18 -9.21
C GLU A 312 20.99 40.50 -9.34
N ALA A 313 21.69 41.58 -9.68
CA ALA A 313 21.09 42.87 -10.03
C ALA A 313 21.19 43.06 -11.55
N GLY A 314 20.13 42.67 -12.28
CA GLY A 314 19.94 43.06 -13.69
C GLY A 314 19.86 41.92 -14.70
N ARG A 315 18.69 41.25 -14.76
CA ARG A 315 18.19 40.66 -16.02
C ARG A 315 16.78 41.18 -16.29
N PRO A 316 16.54 41.88 -17.41
CA PRO A 316 15.18 42.23 -17.85
C PRO A 316 14.34 40.97 -18.09
N GLY A 317 13.04 41.04 -17.79
CA GLY A 317 12.18 39.88 -17.63
C GLY A 317 12.17 38.89 -18.79
N ALA A 318 12.67 37.68 -18.53
CA ALA A 318 12.16 36.47 -19.17
C ALA A 318 10.88 36.05 -18.40
N PRO A 319 9.79 35.63 -19.08
CA PRO A 319 8.64 35.09 -18.39
C PRO A 319 9.04 33.82 -17.64
N ALA A 320 8.71 33.73 -16.35
CA ALA A 320 8.99 32.54 -15.58
C ALA A 320 8.22 31.36 -16.19
N THR A 321 8.94 30.37 -16.71
CA THR A 321 8.33 29.08 -17.07
C THR A 321 7.94 28.38 -15.77
N ASP A 322 6.68 28.56 -15.34
CA ASP A 322 6.07 27.90 -14.17
C ASP A 322 6.51 26.43 -14.14
N GLY A 323 7.08 25.95 -13.02
CA GLY A 323 7.56 24.58 -12.90
C GLY A 323 6.44 23.55 -13.02
N LEU A 324 6.78 22.27 -13.22
CA LEU A 324 5.76 21.20 -13.27
C LEU A 324 4.91 21.17 -11.98
N VAL A 325 5.55 21.37 -10.83
CA VAL A 325 4.88 21.46 -9.53
C VAL A 325 3.96 22.69 -9.46
N ASP A 326 4.43 23.89 -9.83
CA ASP A 326 3.60 25.10 -9.86
C ASP A 326 2.36 24.96 -10.76
N ARG A 327 2.50 24.25 -11.90
CA ARG A 327 1.37 23.92 -12.77
C ARG A 327 0.39 22.98 -12.05
N LEU A 328 0.88 21.91 -11.45
CA LEU A 328 0.04 20.95 -10.72
C LEU A 328 -0.66 21.57 -9.49
N GLU A 329 -0.01 22.47 -8.74
CA GLU A 329 -0.62 23.22 -7.62
C GLU A 329 -1.75 24.15 -8.08
N ARG A 330 -1.64 24.76 -9.26
CA ARG A 330 -2.68 25.63 -9.84
C ARG A 330 -3.79 24.84 -10.53
N SER A 331 -3.53 23.60 -10.94
CA SER A 331 -4.46 22.80 -11.74
C SER A 331 -5.21 21.73 -10.95
N THR A 332 -4.64 21.22 -9.85
CA THR A 332 -5.23 20.13 -9.06
C THR A 332 -6.01 20.70 -7.86
N VAL A 333 -7.18 20.14 -7.58
CA VAL A 333 -8.04 20.55 -6.45
C VAL A 333 -8.50 19.34 -5.64
N LEU A 334 -8.75 19.57 -4.36
CA LEU A 334 -9.47 18.67 -3.48
C LEU A 334 -10.97 18.81 -3.78
N VAL A 335 -11.64 17.69 -4.04
CA VAL A 335 -13.09 17.61 -4.21
C VAL A 335 -13.70 17.10 -2.91
N LEU A 336 -14.64 17.86 -2.36
CA LEU A 336 -15.40 17.53 -1.16
C LEU A 336 -16.85 17.24 -1.56
N ALA A 337 -17.34 16.07 -1.20
CA ALA A 337 -18.61 15.51 -1.67
C ALA A 337 -19.42 14.98 -0.49
N GLY A 338 -19.96 15.88 0.33
CA GLY A 338 -20.40 15.57 1.68
C GLY A 338 -19.21 15.09 2.53
N ASP A 339 -19.34 13.90 3.13
CA ASP A 339 -18.26 13.26 3.90
C ASP A 339 -17.20 12.56 3.01
N ALA A 340 -17.46 12.40 1.71
CA ALA A 340 -16.49 11.83 0.78
C ALA A 340 -15.47 12.86 0.30
N THR A 341 -14.23 12.40 0.07
CA THR A 341 -13.14 13.24 -0.45
C THR A 341 -12.46 12.56 -1.63
N GLY A 342 -12.01 13.36 -2.59
CA GLY A 342 -11.28 12.91 -3.77
C GLY A 342 -10.49 14.05 -4.39
N SER A 343 -9.92 13.81 -5.56
CA SER A 343 -9.16 14.81 -6.31
C SER A 343 -9.89 15.20 -7.59
N GLY A 344 -9.53 16.37 -8.12
CA GLY A 344 -9.97 16.81 -9.43
C GLY A 344 -8.94 17.73 -10.07
N PHE A 345 -9.14 18.08 -11.33
CA PHE A 345 -8.31 19.09 -11.99
C PHE A 345 -9.08 19.89 -13.04
N PHE A 346 -8.61 21.12 -13.28
CA PHE A 346 -9.21 22.00 -14.28
C PHE A 346 -8.93 21.52 -15.70
N VAL A 347 -9.96 21.52 -16.54
CA VAL A 347 -9.90 21.28 -18.01
C VAL A 347 -10.35 22.49 -18.83
N ALA A 348 -11.07 23.42 -18.20
CA ALA A 348 -11.26 24.81 -18.62
C ALA A 348 -11.30 25.70 -17.36
N ASP A 349 -11.31 27.02 -17.50
CA ASP A 349 -11.22 27.97 -16.37
C ASP A 349 -12.38 27.84 -15.36
N ASP A 350 -13.54 27.32 -15.78
CA ASP A 350 -14.73 27.09 -14.96
C ASP A 350 -15.17 25.61 -14.89
N LEU A 351 -14.32 24.68 -15.37
CA LEU A 351 -14.64 23.24 -15.45
C LEU A 351 -13.56 22.36 -14.82
N VAL A 352 -13.98 21.52 -13.88
CA VAL A 352 -13.13 20.55 -13.16
C VAL A 352 -13.58 19.13 -13.49
N VAL A 353 -12.63 18.25 -13.78
CA VAL A 353 -12.85 16.80 -13.95
C VAL A 353 -12.48 16.06 -12.66
N THR A 354 -13.26 15.03 -12.32
CA THR A 354 -12.99 14.06 -11.26
C THR A 354 -13.56 12.68 -11.66
N ASN A 355 -13.54 11.67 -10.77
CA ASN A 355 -14.24 10.41 -11.02
C ASN A 355 -15.73 10.50 -10.66
N ARG A 356 -16.58 9.66 -11.28
CA ARG A 356 -18.02 9.58 -10.93
C ARG A 356 -18.19 9.08 -9.50
N HIS A 357 -17.44 8.05 -9.08
CA HIS A 357 -17.54 7.51 -7.72
C HIS A 357 -17.18 8.50 -6.59
N VAL A 358 -16.48 9.60 -6.89
CA VAL A 358 -16.17 10.66 -5.91
C VAL A 358 -17.38 11.53 -5.59
N VAL A 359 -18.30 11.70 -6.57
CA VAL A 359 -19.44 12.63 -6.48
C VAL A 359 -20.81 11.94 -6.47
N GLU A 360 -20.84 10.63 -6.65
CA GLU A 360 -22.07 9.82 -6.69
C GLU A 360 -22.76 9.79 -5.32
N GLY A 361 -24.01 10.23 -5.26
CA GLY A 361 -24.81 10.31 -4.02
C GLY A 361 -24.56 11.55 -3.15
N ALA A 362 -23.64 12.44 -3.52
CA ALA A 362 -23.34 13.64 -2.75
C ALA A 362 -24.45 14.71 -2.86
N SER A 363 -24.92 15.22 -1.72
CA SER A 363 -25.91 16.30 -1.64
C SER A 363 -25.29 17.70 -1.80
N THR A 364 -23.99 17.82 -1.55
CA THR A 364 -23.21 19.06 -1.65
C THR A 364 -21.86 18.75 -2.29
N LEU A 365 -21.40 19.64 -3.16
CA LEU A 365 -20.12 19.53 -3.85
C LEU A 365 -19.35 20.85 -3.70
N MET A 366 -18.12 20.75 -3.22
CA MET A 366 -17.19 21.87 -3.08
C MET A 366 -15.83 21.48 -3.65
N ILE A 367 -15.08 22.46 -4.15
CA ILE A 367 -13.64 22.32 -4.42
C ILE A 367 -12.82 23.17 -3.46
N ALA A 368 -11.61 22.71 -3.16
CA ALA A 368 -10.63 23.44 -2.36
C ALA A 368 -9.21 23.32 -2.93
N GLY A 369 -8.40 24.36 -2.77
CA GLY A 369 -6.97 24.34 -3.12
C GLY A 369 -6.28 25.69 -3.06
N ARG A 370 -4.95 25.69 -3.01
CA ARG A 370 -4.08 26.88 -2.86
C ARG A 370 -4.47 28.08 -3.70
N HIS A 371 -4.69 27.84 -4.99
CA HIS A 371 -5.09 28.86 -5.96
C HIS A 371 -6.60 28.91 -6.19
N ALA A 372 -7.28 27.77 -5.97
CA ALA A 372 -8.73 27.60 -6.13
C ALA A 372 -9.56 28.39 -5.09
N GLY A 373 -8.98 28.64 -3.90
CA GLY A 373 -9.73 29.01 -2.72
C GLY A 373 -10.63 27.86 -2.25
N VAL A 374 -11.80 28.19 -1.71
CA VAL A 374 -12.91 27.25 -1.47
C VAL A 374 -14.09 27.73 -2.30
N ALA A 375 -14.65 26.87 -3.15
CA ALA A 375 -15.75 27.25 -4.04
C ALA A 375 -16.79 26.12 -4.18
N PRO A 376 -18.09 26.46 -4.29
CA PRO A 376 -19.11 25.48 -4.61
C PRO A 376 -18.95 24.96 -6.03
N ALA A 377 -19.27 23.69 -6.23
CA ALA A 377 -19.27 23.03 -7.53
C ALA A 377 -20.67 22.50 -7.87
N THR A 378 -21.02 22.49 -9.16
CA THR A 378 -22.26 21.87 -9.64
C THR A 378 -21.94 20.74 -10.62
N LEU A 379 -22.65 19.63 -10.50
CA LEU A 379 -22.47 18.48 -11.39
C LEU A 379 -23.07 18.82 -12.77
N VAL A 380 -22.22 18.80 -13.81
CA VAL A 380 -22.63 19.04 -15.20
C VAL A 380 -23.00 17.72 -15.88
N GLN A 381 -22.13 16.72 -15.75
CA GLN A 381 -22.29 15.43 -16.43
C GLN A 381 -21.50 14.33 -15.72
N VAL A 382 -22.00 13.09 -15.81
CA VAL A 382 -21.32 11.87 -15.37
C VAL A 382 -21.18 10.88 -16.53
N GLY A 383 -20.18 10.03 -16.45
CA GLY A 383 -20.02 8.87 -17.33
C GLY A 383 -21.08 7.79 -17.08
N ALA A 384 -21.14 6.80 -17.96
CA ALA A 384 -22.19 5.79 -17.92
C ALA A 384 -21.98 4.80 -16.73
N PRO A 385 -23.05 4.42 -16.00
CA PRO A 385 -22.95 3.39 -14.97
C PRO A 385 -22.39 2.07 -15.50
N GLY A 386 -21.66 1.33 -14.66
CA GLY A 386 -21.25 -0.05 -14.94
C GLY A 386 -20.09 -0.23 -15.93
N THR A 387 -19.32 0.81 -16.24
CA THR A 387 -18.21 0.73 -17.23
C THR A 387 -16.92 1.38 -16.73
N LEU A 388 -15.85 1.18 -17.50
CA LEU A 388 -14.54 1.83 -17.38
C LEU A 388 -14.55 3.36 -17.66
N THR A 389 -15.74 3.97 -17.76
CA THR A 389 -15.93 5.42 -18.01
C THR A 389 -16.34 6.17 -16.75
N ASP A 390 -15.59 5.94 -15.66
CA ASP A 390 -15.83 6.54 -14.34
C ASP A 390 -15.35 8.00 -14.26
N PHE A 391 -15.93 8.88 -15.08
CA PHE A 391 -15.65 10.32 -15.13
C PHE A 391 -16.83 11.16 -14.64
N ALA A 392 -16.56 12.30 -14.03
CA ALA A 392 -17.53 13.35 -13.76
C ALA A 392 -16.96 14.72 -14.14
N LEU A 393 -17.84 15.59 -14.63
CA LEU A 393 -17.56 16.98 -14.98
C LEU A 393 -18.32 17.89 -14.02
N LEU A 394 -17.57 18.76 -13.34
CA LEU A 394 -18.07 19.76 -12.42
C LEU A 394 -17.89 21.16 -13.01
N ARG A 395 -18.86 22.06 -12.79
CA ARG A 395 -18.72 23.49 -13.05
C ARG A 395 -18.46 24.22 -11.74
N VAL A 396 -17.53 25.16 -11.78
CA VAL A 396 -17.11 25.99 -10.65
C VAL A 396 -17.14 27.47 -11.04
N PRO A 397 -17.14 28.42 -10.09
CA PRO A 397 -17.13 29.84 -10.43
C PRO A 397 -15.93 30.22 -11.32
N PRO A 398 -16.10 31.00 -12.41
CA PRO A 398 -15.01 31.36 -13.33
C PRO A 398 -13.85 32.15 -12.72
N ARG A 399 -13.97 32.59 -11.46
CA ARG A 399 -12.92 33.30 -10.71
C ARG A 399 -12.15 32.39 -9.74
N SER A 400 -12.31 31.07 -9.86
CA SER A 400 -11.60 30.12 -9.00
C SER A 400 -10.08 30.19 -9.18
N GLY A 401 -9.54 30.78 -10.25
CA GLY A 401 -8.10 31.07 -10.36
C GLY A 401 -7.20 29.84 -10.58
N GLY A 402 -7.77 28.66 -10.73
CA GLY A 402 -7.08 27.48 -11.22
C GLY A 402 -6.71 27.61 -12.71
N ARG A 403 -5.82 26.73 -13.18
CA ARG A 403 -5.39 26.70 -14.58
C ARG A 403 -5.72 25.36 -15.24
N PRO A 404 -6.30 25.33 -16.45
CA PRO A 404 -6.59 24.09 -17.14
C PRO A 404 -5.32 23.38 -17.62
N LEU A 405 -5.33 22.04 -17.56
CA LEU A 405 -4.27 21.20 -18.14
C LEU A 405 -4.65 20.75 -19.55
N ALA A 406 -3.66 20.72 -20.45
CA ALA A 406 -3.82 20.10 -21.76
C ALA A 406 -3.80 18.56 -21.64
N LEU A 407 -4.60 17.90 -22.47
CA LEU A 407 -4.59 16.45 -22.62
C LEU A 407 -3.50 16.02 -23.61
N ALA A 408 -2.94 14.82 -23.41
CA ALA A 408 -2.05 14.16 -24.35
C ALA A 408 -2.47 12.67 -24.47
N LYS A 409 -2.06 11.99 -25.54
CA LYS A 409 -2.31 10.54 -25.68
C LYS A 409 -1.77 9.75 -24.46
N PRO A 410 -2.46 8.68 -24.03
CA PRO A 410 -1.94 7.74 -23.04
C PRO A 410 -0.52 7.30 -23.42
N GLY A 411 0.46 7.69 -22.61
CA GLY A 411 1.88 7.52 -22.93
C GLY A 411 2.27 6.06 -23.10
N ARG A 412 3.28 5.78 -23.94
CA ARG A 412 3.81 4.42 -24.10
C ARG A 412 4.41 3.89 -22.79
N PRO A 413 4.58 2.56 -22.61
CA PRO A 413 5.36 2.01 -21.52
C PRO A 413 6.74 2.68 -21.39
N LEU A 414 7.20 2.85 -20.16
CA LEU A 414 8.36 3.65 -19.74
C LEU A 414 8.24 5.18 -19.92
N THR A 415 7.09 5.73 -20.35
CA THR A 415 6.86 7.18 -20.25
C THR A 415 6.87 7.62 -18.79
N PRO A 416 7.72 8.59 -18.38
CA PRO A 416 7.70 9.16 -17.03
C PRO A 416 6.41 9.94 -16.77
N VAL A 417 5.80 9.69 -15.62
CA VAL A 417 4.52 10.29 -15.20
C VAL A 417 4.54 10.76 -13.75
N VAL A 418 3.66 11.70 -13.43
CA VAL A 418 3.40 12.20 -12.08
C VAL A 418 1.91 12.12 -11.81
N ALA A 419 1.52 11.39 -10.75
CA ALA A 419 0.18 11.46 -10.19
C ALA A 419 0.11 12.65 -9.23
N SER A 420 -0.94 13.47 -9.35
CA SER A 420 -1.21 14.62 -8.47
C SER A 420 -2.58 14.42 -7.80
N GLY A 421 -2.68 14.70 -6.50
CA GLY A 421 -3.94 14.58 -5.78
C GLY A 421 -3.85 14.87 -4.28
N PHE A 422 -4.95 14.58 -3.59
CA PHE A 422 -5.15 14.81 -2.16
C PHE A 422 -5.48 13.47 -1.46
N PRO A 423 -4.47 12.62 -1.22
CA PRO A 423 -4.66 11.29 -0.66
C PRO A 423 -5.11 11.37 0.80
N GLY A 424 -6.22 10.71 1.13
CA GLY A 424 -6.89 10.78 2.43
C GLY A 424 -6.03 10.35 3.62
N LEU A 425 -5.06 9.45 3.39
CA LEU A 425 -4.05 9.04 4.37
C LEU A 425 -3.23 10.22 4.91
N TYR A 426 -2.96 11.21 4.06
CA TYR A 426 -2.18 12.40 4.42
C TYR A 426 -3.10 13.50 4.94
N LEU A 427 -4.24 13.73 4.28
CA LEU A 427 -5.27 14.69 4.72
C LEU A 427 -5.73 14.44 6.16
N GLY A 428 -5.90 13.18 6.57
CA GLY A 428 -6.33 12.81 7.92
C GLY A 428 -5.36 13.24 9.04
N THR A 429 -4.12 13.59 8.69
CA THR A 429 -3.10 14.12 9.60
C THR A 429 -2.69 15.57 9.30
N ASP A 430 -3.25 16.19 8.26
CA ASP A 430 -2.88 17.54 7.83
C ASP A 430 -3.66 18.60 8.64
N PRO A 431 -2.97 19.45 9.44
CA PRO A 431 -3.62 20.53 10.19
C PRO A 431 -4.31 21.56 9.28
N THR A 432 -3.91 21.68 8.02
CA THR A 432 -4.56 22.51 7.01
C THR A 432 -5.94 21.99 6.65
N PHE A 433 -6.06 20.67 6.44
CA PHE A 433 -7.34 20.03 6.14
C PHE A 433 -8.27 20.03 7.35
N ALA A 434 -7.73 19.84 8.57
CA ALA A 434 -8.50 19.98 9.80
C ALA A 434 -9.14 21.38 9.92
N ARG A 435 -8.34 22.45 9.78
CA ARG A 435 -8.83 23.84 9.76
C ARG A 435 -9.89 24.08 8.69
N LEU A 436 -9.67 23.58 7.47
CA LEU A 436 -10.60 23.71 6.36
C LEU A 436 -11.97 23.08 6.67
N ARG A 437 -11.98 21.89 7.26
CA ARG A 437 -13.20 21.18 7.68
C ARG A 437 -13.91 21.88 8.83
N ASP A 438 -13.16 22.54 9.71
CA ASP A 438 -13.69 23.36 10.81
C ASP A 438 -14.18 24.76 10.32
N GLY A 439 -14.12 25.03 9.02
CA GLY A 439 -14.69 26.22 8.36
C GLY A 439 -13.69 27.35 8.05
N ASP A 440 -12.40 27.18 8.34
CA ASP A 440 -11.36 28.15 7.95
C ASP A 440 -11.07 28.03 6.44
N ALA A 441 -11.83 28.76 5.63
CA ALA A 441 -11.60 28.86 4.20
C ALA A 441 -10.23 29.47 3.83
N ALA A 442 -9.56 30.20 4.74
CA ALA A 442 -8.23 30.73 4.48
C ALA A 442 -7.14 29.64 4.53
N ALA A 443 -7.39 28.53 5.23
CA ALA A 443 -6.53 27.34 5.21
C ALA A 443 -6.34 26.78 3.79
N SER A 444 -7.30 26.99 2.88
CA SER A 444 -7.14 26.57 1.47
C SER A 444 -5.87 27.10 0.81
N ARG A 445 -5.30 28.23 1.26
CA ARG A 445 -4.05 28.82 0.73
C ARG A 445 -2.80 27.97 0.99
N ASP A 446 -2.84 27.12 2.01
CA ASP A 446 -1.74 26.21 2.36
C ASP A 446 -1.97 24.80 1.75
N LEU A 447 -3.15 24.56 1.17
CA LEU A 447 -3.58 23.26 0.63
C LEU A 447 -3.00 23.00 -0.77
N VAL A 448 -1.88 22.27 -0.81
CA VAL A 448 -1.19 21.84 -2.03
C VAL A 448 -1.36 20.33 -2.29
N PRO A 449 -1.45 19.88 -3.55
CA PRO A 449 -1.55 18.46 -3.88
C PRO A 449 -0.25 17.71 -3.57
N VAL A 450 -0.38 16.46 -3.14
CA VAL A 450 0.73 15.49 -3.08
C VAL A 450 1.06 15.03 -4.49
N VAL A 451 2.33 15.09 -4.87
CA VAL A 451 2.84 14.63 -6.17
C VAL A 451 3.64 13.34 -6.02
N GLN A 452 3.34 12.34 -6.85
CA GLN A 452 3.95 11.00 -6.77
C GLN A 452 4.45 10.59 -8.16
N THR A 453 5.76 10.34 -8.29
CA THR A 453 6.40 10.03 -9.58
C THR A 453 6.34 8.53 -9.91
N GLY A 454 6.29 8.20 -11.20
CA GLY A 454 6.50 6.84 -11.68
C GLY A 454 6.66 6.78 -13.20
N VAL A 455 6.41 5.60 -13.78
CA VAL A 455 6.36 5.38 -15.23
C VAL A 455 5.07 4.67 -15.63
N VAL A 456 4.65 4.80 -16.88
CA VAL A 456 3.64 3.91 -17.46
C VAL A 456 4.24 2.50 -17.57
N ASN A 457 3.57 1.51 -16.99
CA ASN A 457 3.97 0.11 -17.03
C ASN A 457 3.32 -0.61 -18.22
N HIS A 458 2.02 -0.37 -18.44
CA HIS A 458 1.24 -1.04 -19.48
C HIS A 458 -0.01 -0.23 -19.86
N LEU A 459 -0.55 -0.47 -21.06
CA LEU A 459 -1.79 0.13 -21.56
C LEU A 459 -2.77 -0.99 -21.91
N GLN A 460 -3.95 -0.99 -21.29
CA GLN A 460 -5.02 -1.95 -21.57
C GLN A 460 -6.15 -1.22 -22.31
N ARG A 461 -6.31 -1.48 -23.60
CA ARG A 461 -7.35 -0.84 -24.42
C ARG A 461 -8.66 -1.59 -24.30
N TYR A 462 -9.75 -0.85 -24.15
CA TYR A 462 -11.12 -1.39 -24.12
C TYR A 462 -11.94 -0.64 -25.17
N ASP A 463 -11.91 -1.15 -26.39
CA ASP A 463 -12.50 -0.47 -27.57
C ASP A 463 -14.02 -0.27 -27.42
N GLU A 464 -14.74 -1.23 -26.84
CA GLU A 464 -16.18 -1.15 -26.54
C GLU A 464 -16.54 0.02 -25.61
N ALA A 465 -15.64 0.38 -24.68
CA ALA A 465 -15.80 1.49 -23.75
C ALA A 465 -15.08 2.76 -24.20
N ALA A 466 -14.42 2.73 -25.36
CA ALA A 466 -13.60 3.81 -25.93
C ALA A 466 -12.61 4.43 -24.92
N VAL A 467 -11.94 3.60 -24.12
CA VAL A 467 -11.01 4.04 -23.06
C VAL A 467 -9.81 3.10 -22.93
N THR A 468 -8.62 3.67 -22.74
CA THR A 468 -7.41 2.94 -22.37
C THR A 468 -7.21 3.01 -20.86
N LEU A 469 -7.09 1.90 -20.14
CA LEU A 469 -6.55 1.91 -18.77
C LEU A 469 -5.02 2.03 -18.82
N VAL A 470 -4.50 3.04 -18.13
CA VAL A 470 -3.07 3.30 -17.97
C VAL A 470 -2.62 2.67 -16.65
N LEU A 471 -1.90 1.55 -16.73
CA LEU A 471 -1.25 0.95 -15.58
C LEU A 471 0.08 1.68 -15.33
N HIS A 472 0.30 2.22 -14.14
CA HIS A 472 1.50 3.01 -13.81
C HIS A 472 2.18 2.59 -12.50
N GLY A 473 3.44 2.98 -12.37
CA GLY A 473 4.25 2.81 -11.16
C GLY A 473 4.14 3.96 -10.16
N ALA A 474 3.52 5.08 -10.52
CA ALA A 474 3.29 6.18 -9.57
C ALA A 474 2.39 5.70 -8.44
N GLU A 475 2.85 5.83 -7.19
CA GLU A 475 2.08 5.49 -6.00
C GLU A 475 0.77 6.28 -5.96
N ILE A 476 -0.34 5.62 -5.60
CA ILE A 476 -1.64 6.26 -5.37
C ILE A 476 -2.35 5.61 -4.19
N ALA A 477 -3.13 6.40 -3.47
CA ALA A 477 -3.96 5.98 -2.33
C ALA A 477 -5.39 6.53 -2.49
N PRO A 478 -6.38 6.02 -1.72
CA PRO A 478 -7.72 6.62 -1.66
C PRO A 478 -7.63 8.14 -1.43
N GLY A 479 -8.41 8.92 -2.18
CA GLY A 479 -8.31 10.39 -2.25
C GLY A 479 -7.58 10.92 -3.49
N ASN A 480 -6.63 10.17 -4.08
CA ASN A 480 -6.04 10.55 -5.38
C ASN A 480 -6.99 10.37 -6.57
N SER A 481 -8.04 9.57 -6.40
CA SER A 481 -9.07 9.31 -7.41
C SER A 481 -9.69 10.60 -7.93
N GLY A 482 -9.69 10.77 -9.25
CA GLY A 482 -10.13 11.95 -9.99
C GLY A 482 -9.03 12.97 -10.28
N GLY A 483 -7.87 12.86 -9.61
CA GLY A 483 -6.71 13.71 -9.87
C GLY A 483 -5.98 13.34 -11.17
N PRO A 484 -5.15 14.24 -11.73
CA PRO A 484 -4.50 14.00 -13.01
C PRO A 484 -3.27 13.08 -12.85
N LEU A 485 -3.07 12.21 -13.84
CA LEU A 485 -1.80 11.58 -14.16
C LEU A 485 -1.20 12.34 -15.34
N VAL A 486 -0.12 13.08 -15.12
CA VAL A 486 0.53 13.90 -16.16
C VAL A 486 1.86 13.30 -16.62
N ASP A 487 2.26 13.60 -17.85
CA ASP A 487 3.66 13.48 -18.26
C ASP A 487 4.52 14.61 -17.65
N TYR A 488 5.84 14.50 -17.78
CA TYR A 488 6.77 15.51 -17.25
C TYR A 488 6.71 16.87 -17.98
N CYS A 489 5.99 16.96 -19.09
CA CYS A 489 5.65 18.22 -19.74
C CYS A 489 4.41 18.88 -19.10
N GLY A 490 3.72 18.19 -18.18
CA GLY A 490 2.53 18.69 -17.47
C GLY A 490 1.24 18.49 -18.25
N ARG A 491 1.18 17.47 -19.11
CA ARG A 491 0.01 17.14 -19.93
C ARG A 491 -0.64 15.88 -19.42
N VAL A 492 -1.96 15.87 -19.32
CA VAL A 492 -2.74 14.77 -18.74
C VAL A 492 -2.72 13.59 -19.71
N VAL A 493 -2.13 12.47 -19.26
CA VAL A 493 -2.15 11.18 -19.97
C VAL A 493 -3.24 10.25 -19.42
N GLY A 494 -3.77 10.55 -18.24
CA GLY A 494 -4.94 9.88 -17.66
C GLY A 494 -5.46 10.53 -16.36
N VAL A 495 -6.54 9.98 -15.81
CA VAL A 495 -7.17 10.38 -14.55
C VAL A 495 -7.00 9.25 -13.54
N ASN A 496 -6.31 9.50 -12.43
CA ASN A 496 -6.08 8.51 -11.37
C ASN A 496 -7.41 7.93 -10.90
N ALA A 497 -7.54 6.61 -10.78
CA ALA A 497 -8.82 5.98 -10.47
C ALA A 497 -8.75 4.97 -9.31
N PHE A 498 -8.07 3.84 -9.49
CA PHE A 498 -8.07 2.76 -8.50
C PHE A 498 -6.77 1.96 -8.44
N GLY A 499 -6.49 1.40 -7.27
CA GLY A 499 -5.48 0.36 -7.08
C GLY A 499 -6.13 -1.02 -6.94
N ARG A 500 -5.51 -2.05 -7.50
CA ARG A 500 -5.84 -3.46 -7.26
C ARG A 500 -4.61 -4.15 -6.66
N THR A 501 -4.67 -4.47 -5.37
CA THR A 501 -3.66 -5.28 -4.70
C THR A 501 -3.93 -6.76 -4.96
N ASP A 502 -2.88 -7.56 -5.11
CA ASP A 502 -2.99 -9.02 -5.12
C ASP A 502 -3.16 -9.56 -3.69
N ASP A 503 -4.07 -10.51 -3.49
CA ASP A 503 -4.38 -11.08 -2.17
C ASP A 503 -3.21 -11.90 -1.57
N ARG A 504 -2.14 -12.19 -2.33
CA ARG A 504 -1.01 -13.05 -1.93
C ARG A 504 0.37 -12.39 -2.03
N MET A 505 0.48 -11.22 -2.66
CA MET A 505 1.73 -10.49 -2.83
C MET A 505 1.51 -9.00 -2.54
N PRO A 506 2.48 -8.28 -1.93
CA PRO A 506 2.40 -6.84 -1.69
C PRO A 506 2.63 -6.02 -2.98
N VAL A 507 1.89 -6.38 -4.04
CA VAL A 507 1.94 -5.76 -5.36
C VAL A 507 0.58 -5.15 -5.64
N THR A 508 0.54 -3.82 -5.67
CA THR A 508 -0.63 -3.05 -6.11
C THR A 508 -0.47 -2.61 -7.55
N ALA A 509 -1.33 -3.12 -8.43
CA ALA A 509 -1.50 -2.60 -9.78
C ALA A 509 -2.30 -1.28 -9.70
N ARG A 510 -1.75 -0.18 -10.22
CA ARG A 510 -2.33 1.18 -10.09
C ARG A 510 -2.79 1.70 -11.43
N TYR A 511 -4.06 2.08 -11.52
CA TYR A 511 -4.75 2.39 -12.77
C TYR A 511 -5.25 3.83 -12.82
N ALA A 512 -5.01 4.47 -13.96
CA ALA A 512 -5.66 5.70 -14.37
C ALA A 512 -6.51 5.45 -15.63
N LEU A 513 -7.64 6.16 -15.76
CA LEU A 513 -8.45 6.17 -16.97
C LEU A 513 -7.77 7.07 -18.01
N GLY A 514 -7.52 6.55 -19.21
CA GLY A 514 -6.76 7.25 -20.24
C GLY A 514 -7.38 8.57 -20.69
N ALA A 515 -6.51 9.52 -21.04
CA ALA A 515 -6.92 10.81 -21.56
C ALA A 515 -7.67 10.74 -22.91
N ASP A 516 -7.59 9.61 -23.61
CA ASP A 516 -8.41 9.27 -24.78
C ASP A 516 -9.90 9.12 -24.41
N GLY A 517 -10.20 8.32 -23.38
CA GLY A 517 -11.55 8.18 -22.84
C GLY A 517 -12.08 9.48 -22.23
N LEU A 518 -11.20 10.27 -21.60
CA LEU A 518 -11.54 11.60 -21.09
C LEU A 518 -11.89 12.57 -22.22
N ALA A 519 -11.09 12.63 -23.29
CA ALA A 519 -11.36 13.49 -24.44
C ALA A 519 -12.71 13.13 -25.10
N ALA A 520 -13.01 11.82 -25.23
CA ALA A 520 -14.30 11.36 -25.72
C ALA A 520 -15.47 11.72 -24.77
N PHE A 521 -15.26 11.71 -23.45
CA PHE A 521 -16.24 12.14 -22.46
C PHE A 521 -16.51 13.66 -22.54
N LEU A 522 -15.45 14.49 -22.61
CA LEU A 522 -15.57 15.95 -22.71
C LEU A 522 -16.22 16.38 -24.03
N ALA A 523 -15.90 15.70 -25.15
CA ALA A 523 -16.55 15.94 -26.42
C ALA A 523 -18.06 15.67 -26.37
N ARG A 524 -18.50 14.60 -25.67
CA ARG A 524 -19.94 14.33 -25.42
C ARG A 524 -20.61 15.36 -24.51
N ALA A 525 -19.82 16.08 -23.69
CA ALA A 525 -20.29 17.20 -22.86
C ALA A 525 -20.28 18.55 -23.60
N GLY A 526 -19.89 18.58 -24.89
CA GLY A 526 -19.73 19.83 -25.65
C GLY A 526 -18.50 20.65 -25.24
N VAL A 527 -17.55 20.05 -24.52
CA VAL A 527 -16.35 20.72 -24.00
C VAL A 527 -15.14 20.38 -24.88
N THR A 528 -14.50 21.41 -25.44
CA THR A 528 -13.25 21.25 -26.20
C THR A 528 -12.06 21.47 -25.25
N ALA A 529 -11.46 20.39 -24.76
CA ALA A 529 -10.21 20.47 -24.00
C ALA A 529 -9.02 20.81 -24.92
N ALA A 530 -8.03 21.52 -24.38
CA ALA A 530 -6.75 21.69 -25.07
C ALA A 530 -6.04 20.34 -25.22
N VAL A 531 -5.50 20.05 -26.39
CA VAL A 531 -4.73 18.82 -26.67
C VAL A 531 -3.33 19.20 -27.15
N ASP A 532 -2.30 18.59 -26.58
CA ASP A 532 -0.91 18.75 -26.98
C ASP A 532 -0.26 17.37 -27.19
N ASP A 533 -0.22 16.97 -28.45
CA ASP A 533 0.30 15.68 -28.92
C ASP A 533 1.81 15.68 -29.27
N ARG A 534 2.53 16.77 -28.97
CA ARG A 534 3.97 16.86 -29.28
C ARG A 534 4.78 15.81 -28.50
N PRO A 535 5.96 15.38 -28.96
CA PRO A 535 6.84 14.57 -28.13
C PRO A 535 7.21 15.34 -26.85
N CYS A 536 7.05 14.72 -25.68
CA CYS A 536 7.58 15.30 -24.44
C CYS A 536 9.08 15.02 -24.38
N ASP A 537 9.89 15.99 -24.82
CA ASP A 537 11.34 15.91 -24.79
C ASP A 537 11.88 16.65 -23.56
N LEU A 538 12.41 15.89 -22.61
CA LEU A 538 13.02 16.40 -21.38
C LEU A 538 14.49 16.84 -21.56
N GLN A 539 15.08 16.58 -22.73
CA GLN A 539 16.41 17.04 -23.12
C GLN A 539 16.37 18.22 -24.10
N ALA A 540 15.18 18.64 -24.53
CA ALA A 540 14.96 19.88 -25.26
C ALA A 540 15.23 21.11 -24.36
N THR A 541 16.51 21.36 -24.08
CA THR A 541 16.96 22.70 -23.68
C THR A 541 16.38 23.72 -24.66
N PRO A 542 15.74 24.80 -24.18
CA PRO A 542 15.31 25.88 -25.06
C PRO A 542 16.56 26.48 -25.72
N ARG A 543 16.88 26.01 -26.92
CA ARG A 543 17.88 26.67 -27.76
C ARG A 543 17.30 28.07 -27.98
N PRO A 544 17.97 29.15 -27.51
CA PRO A 544 17.47 30.48 -27.79
C PRO A 544 17.27 30.56 -29.30
N ALA A 545 16.05 30.92 -29.72
CA ALA A 545 15.70 30.99 -31.13
C ALA A 545 16.82 31.78 -31.79
N ALA A 546 17.54 31.13 -32.71
CA ALA A 546 18.72 31.73 -33.32
C ALA A 546 18.24 33.03 -33.95
N THR A 547 18.61 34.15 -33.32
CA THR A 547 18.24 35.48 -33.78
C THR A 547 18.70 35.51 -35.22
N ALA A 548 17.77 35.68 -36.16
CA ALA A 548 18.09 35.61 -37.57
C ALA A 548 19.25 36.57 -37.81
N ALA A 549 20.44 36.01 -38.03
CA ALA A 549 21.61 36.80 -38.30
C ALA A 549 21.30 37.46 -39.62
N ALA A 550 21.11 38.78 -39.58
CA ALA A 550 20.86 39.55 -40.79
C ALA A 550 22.03 39.27 -41.73
N GLU A 551 21.74 38.59 -42.84
CA GLU A 551 22.72 38.42 -43.90
C GLU A 551 23.18 39.82 -44.33
N PRO A 552 24.50 40.07 -44.45
CA PRO A 552 24.97 41.29 -45.08
C PRO A 552 24.39 41.34 -46.49
N ALA A 553 23.65 42.40 -46.79
CA ALA A 553 23.10 42.60 -48.12
C ALA A 553 24.24 42.93 -49.10
N GLU A 554 24.74 41.92 -49.80
CA GLU A 554 25.60 42.09 -50.97
C GLU A 554 24.77 41.84 -52.24
N ALA A 555 24.74 42.85 -53.12
CA ALA A 555 23.72 42.97 -54.15
C ALA A 555 24.11 42.32 -55.49
N ALA A 556 23.10 41.78 -56.16
CA ALA A 556 22.99 41.60 -57.62
C ALA A 556 24.02 40.71 -58.35
N ALA A 557 23.59 39.51 -58.79
CA ALA A 557 23.05 39.33 -60.15
C ALA A 557 22.79 37.84 -60.52
N THR A 558 21.53 37.50 -60.77
CA THR A 558 21.08 36.33 -61.58
C THR A 558 21.05 36.72 -63.07
N PRO A 559 20.74 35.85 -64.07
CA PRO A 559 20.65 34.37 -64.17
C PRO A 559 21.51 33.87 -65.40
N PRO A 560 21.31 32.70 -66.08
CA PRO A 560 20.36 31.59 -65.90
C PRO A 560 20.95 30.15 -65.94
N ALA A 561 20.10 29.18 -65.56
CA ALA A 561 20.29 27.75 -65.80
C ALA A 561 19.83 27.33 -67.21
N PRO A 562 20.19 26.10 -67.64
CA PRO A 562 19.12 25.18 -68.05
C PRO A 562 19.29 23.74 -67.54
N ALA A 563 18.17 23.01 -67.48
CA ALA A 563 18.05 21.57 -67.20
C ALA A 563 17.93 20.78 -68.53
N PRO A 564 17.33 19.56 -68.62
CA PRO A 564 17.33 18.37 -67.74
C PRO A 564 17.67 17.03 -68.49
N ALA A 565 17.83 15.94 -67.72
CA ALA A 565 17.52 14.53 -68.06
C ALA A 565 18.26 13.75 -69.20
N ALA A 566 18.18 12.42 -69.08
CA ALA A 566 18.80 11.34 -69.89
C ALA A 566 18.08 11.10 -71.26
N PRO A 567 18.49 10.19 -72.21
CA PRO A 567 19.16 8.89 -71.99
C PRO A 567 20.18 8.34 -73.05
N ALA A 568 20.84 7.23 -72.65
CA ALA A 568 21.39 6.08 -73.40
C ALA A 568 21.91 6.14 -74.87
N GLY A 569 23.09 5.55 -75.11
CA GLY A 569 23.26 4.63 -76.27
C GLY A 569 24.59 4.56 -77.05
N GLN A 570 25.40 3.53 -76.74
CA GLN A 570 26.18 2.67 -77.68
C GLN A 570 27.47 3.14 -78.41
N THR A 571 28.42 2.17 -78.41
CA THR A 571 29.45 1.80 -79.42
C THR A 571 30.79 2.57 -79.52
N ALA A 572 31.89 1.80 -79.55
CA ALA A 572 33.30 2.20 -79.76
C ALA A 572 33.74 1.96 -81.24
N PRO A 573 34.98 2.31 -81.70
CA PRO A 573 36.18 1.52 -81.37
C PRO A 573 37.55 2.28 -81.25
N ARG A 574 38.55 1.47 -80.85
CA ARG A 574 40.06 1.56 -80.82
C ARG A 574 40.77 2.01 -82.14
N PRO A 575 42.14 2.06 -82.29
CA PRO A 575 43.27 1.71 -81.36
C PRO A 575 44.61 2.55 -81.38
N ASP A 576 45.47 2.28 -80.36
CA ASP A 576 46.94 2.04 -80.32
C ASP A 576 48.11 3.06 -80.54
N ALA A 577 49.24 2.69 -79.86
CA ALA A 577 50.70 2.97 -80.08
C ALA A 577 51.39 4.10 -79.27
N ARG A 578 52.65 4.01 -78.75
CA ARG A 578 53.58 2.89 -78.40
C ARG A 578 54.83 3.40 -77.60
N THR A 579 55.36 2.59 -76.66
CA THR A 579 56.80 2.44 -76.22
C THR A 579 57.62 3.54 -75.45
N ALA A 580 57.90 3.28 -74.14
CA ALA A 580 59.17 3.27 -73.30
C ALA A 580 60.41 4.22 -73.56
N PRO A 581 61.54 4.23 -72.76
CA PRO A 581 61.94 3.51 -71.51
C PRO A 581 62.71 4.34 -70.39
N ARG A 582 63.31 3.60 -69.42
CA ARG A 582 64.09 3.94 -68.17
C ARG A 582 65.62 4.21 -68.41
N PRO A 583 66.53 4.58 -67.44
CA PRO A 583 66.86 3.94 -66.12
C PRO A 583 67.18 4.92 -64.94
N GLY A 584 67.52 4.60 -63.67
CA GLY A 584 67.81 3.38 -62.85
C GLY A 584 67.77 3.76 -61.33
N ARG A 585 68.55 3.29 -60.32
CA ARG A 585 69.48 2.14 -60.13
C ARG A 585 69.90 1.97 -58.62
N ASP A 586 69.79 0.76 -58.03
CA ASP A 586 70.45 0.14 -56.82
C ASP A 586 70.46 0.86 -55.42
N ALA A 587 70.62 0.23 -54.23
CA ALA A 587 71.09 -1.12 -53.84
C ALA A 587 70.45 -1.68 -52.53
N ARG A 588 70.70 -2.97 -52.23
CA ARG A 588 70.34 -3.76 -51.01
C ARG A 588 71.64 -4.16 -50.26
N PRO A 589 71.62 -4.67 -49.00
CA PRO A 589 71.66 -6.14 -48.83
C PRO A 589 71.00 -6.69 -47.53
N PRO A 590 70.82 -8.02 -47.42
CA PRO A 590 70.52 -8.72 -46.16
C PRO A 590 71.59 -9.78 -45.76
N ALA A 591 71.34 -10.40 -44.59
CA ALA A 591 71.77 -11.73 -44.12
C ALA A 591 72.98 -11.86 -43.17
N ARG A 592 72.68 -12.26 -41.92
CA ARG A 592 72.96 -13.61 -41.43
C ARG A 592 71.84 -14.09 -40.50
#